data_AF-A0A5B0QRI7-F1
#
_entry.id   AF-A0A5B0QRI7-F1
#
_cell.length_a   1.000
_cell.length_b   1.000
_cell.length_c   1.000
_cell.angle_alpha   90.00
_cell.angle_beta   90.00
_cell.angle_gamma   90.00
#
_symmetry.space_group_name_H-M   'P 1'
#
loop_
_entity.id
_entity.type
_entity.pdbx_description
1 polymer ?
#
loop_
_entity_poly.entity_id
_entity_poly.type
_entity_poly.pdbx_seq_one_letter_code
_entity_poly.pdbx_strand_id
1 'polypeptide(L)'
;MEGDGPTGAFVLPNYYQMIKDLKKKEEGCDQGHALHPMYVKMIEKLQTYQDEALKCETLVMAKILHPSFRLNLFTHCWPESADMAKKLLERHFKKRDELLRKKKEDNNEISQKKPETVDEDNIFELFNAAKIEESKELEVYVKNMDRLTGPSTKDQDGLLIWWKRNVSFLQRLTSAPVVEVA
;
A
#
# COMPACT_ATOMS: atom_id res chain seq x y z
N MET A 1 -5.97 -2.59 16.04
CA MET A 1 -5.72 -1.61 14.96
C MET A 1 -6.97 -0.77 14.82
N GLU A 2 -7.20 0.10 15.79
CA GLU A 2 -8.37 0.98 15.85
C GLU A 2 -7.85 2.41 15.68
N GLY A 3 -8.40 3.13 14.70
CA GLY A 3 -8.02 4.48 14.35
C GLY A 3 -8.46 4.84 12.94
N ASP A 4 -9.01 6.04 12.75
CA ASP A 4 -9.61 6.54 11.49
C ASP A 4 -8.60 6.85 10.37
N GLY A 5 -7.34 6.42 10.54
CA GLY A 5 -6.26 6.57 9.57
C GLY A 5 -6.17 5.38 8.60
N PRO A 6 -5.37 5.50 7.52
CA PRO A 6 -5.15 4.42 6.56
C PRO A 6 -4.23 3.36 7.18
N THR A 7 -4.79 2.57 8.10
CA THR A 7 -4.09 1.53 8.87
C THR A 7 -3.80 0.27 8.04
N GLY A 8 -4.47 0.12 6.89
CA GLY A 8 -4.36 -1.03 5.99
C GLY A 8 -2.91 -1.40 5.62
N ALA A 9 -2.07 -0.40 5.33
CA ALA A 9 -0.68 -0.62 4.93
C ALA A 9 0.24 -1.13 6.06
N PHE A 10 -0.20 -0.98 7.32
CA PHE A 10 0.57 -1.36 8.50
C PHE A 10 0.14 -2.72 9.07
N VAL A 11 -0.98 -3.29 8.62
CA VAL A 11 -1.49 -4.59 9.07
C VAL A 11 -0.42 -5.67 8.99
N LEU A 12 0.15 -5.88 7.79
CA LEU A 12 1.16 -6.91 7.56
C LEU A 12 2.45 -6.68 8.40
N PRO A 13 3.08 -5.49 8.41
CA PRO A 13 4.20 -5.19 9.32
C PRO A 13 3.92 -5.47 10.78
N ASN A 14 2.73 -5.08 11.24
CA ASN A 14 2.37 -5.20 12.64
C ASN A 14 2.27 -6.68 13.02
N TYR A 15 1.66 -7.51 12.17
CA TYR A 15 1.66 -8.96 12.39
C TYR A 15 3.08 -9.53 12.39
N TYR A 16 3.91 -9.18 11.42
CA TYR A 16 5.29 -9.66 11.34
C TYR A 16 6.09 -9.31 12.60
N GLN A 17 6.05 -8.04 13.01
CA GLN A 17 6.79 -7.54 14.17
C GLN A 17 6.27 -8.18 15.46
N MET A 18 4.94 -8.24 15.64
CA MET A 18 4.34 -8.83 16.84
C MET A 18 4.68 -10.31 16.98
N ILE A 19 4.63 -11.09 15.89
CA ILE A 19 5.05 -12.50 15.89
C ILE A 19 6.53 -12.61 16.26
N LYS A 20 7.40 -11.78 15.68
CA LYS A 20 8.83 -11.77 15.99
C LYS A 20 9.10 -11.46 17.47
N ASP A 21 8.41 -10.47 18.01
CA ASP A 21 8.55 -10.08 19.42
C ASP A 21 8.03 -11.16 20.36
N LEU A 22 6.93 -11.84 20.01
CA LEU A 22 6.40 -12.96 20.78
C LEU A 22 7.31 -14.18 20.74
N LYS A 23 7.91 -14.50 19.58
CA LYS A 23 8.91 -15.58 19.47
C LYS A 23 10.10 -15.32 20.38
N LYS A 24 10.62 -14.08 20.39
CA LYS A 24 11.70 -13.70 21.30
C LYS A 24 11.31 -13.85 22.78
N LYS A 25 10.07 -13.56 23.13
CA LYS A 25 9.55 -13.74 24.50
C LYS A 25 9.35 -15.21 24.86
N GLU A 26 8.96 -16.04 23.91
CA GLU A 26 8.79 -17.48 24.07
C GLU A 26 10.16 -18.17 24.26
N GLU A 27 11.14 -17.86 23.42
CA GLU A 27 12.52 -18.38 23.52
C GLU A 27 13.19 -18.01 24.85
N GLY A 28 12.88 -16.83 25.39
CA GLY A 28 13.39 -16.35 26.67
C GLY A 28 12.59 -16.81 27.89
N CYS A 29 11.54 -17.61 27.70
CA CYS A 29 10.64 -18.06 28.75
C CYS A 29 10.84 -19.56 29.00
N ASP A 30 11.02 -19.95 30.27
CA ASP A 30 11.14 -21.37 30.60
C ASP A 30 9.87 -22.14 30.20
N GLN A 31 10.02 -23.36 29.69
CA GLN A 31 8.88 -24.20 29.26
C GLN A 31 7.89 -24.51 30.39
N GLY A 32 8.36 -24.54 31.64
CA GLY A 32 7.53 -24.71 32.83
C GLY A 32 6.84 -23.43 33.31
N HIS A 33 7.14 -22.28 32.72
CA HIS A 33 6.55 -21.00 33.10
C HIS A 33 5.12 -20.87 32.56
N ALA A 34 4.21 -20.35 33.39
CA ALA A 34 2.79 -20.27 33.07
C ALA A 34 2.47 -19.48 31.79
N LEU A 35 3.34 -18.55 31.38
CA LEU A 35 3.16 -17.74 30.15
C LEU A 35 3.64 -18.44 28.87
N HIS A 36 4.47 -19.48 28.95
CA HIS A 36 4.97 -20.19 27.77
C HIS A 36 3.83 -20.69 26.85
N PRO A 37 2.83 -21.46 27.35
CA PRO A 37 1.72 -21.90 26.49
C PRO A 37 0.87 -20.73 25.95
N MET A 38 0.87 -19.58 26.62
CA MET A 38 0.18 -18.39 26.14
C MET A 38 0.89 -17.80 24.93
N TYR A 39 2.22 -17.66 24.96
CA TYR A 39 2.99 -17.16 23.82
C TYR A 39 2.84 -18.05 22.60
N VAL A 40 2.93 -19.37 22.76
CA VAL A 40 2.74 -20.35 21.67
C VAL A 40 1.37 -20.13 21.00
N LYS A 41 0.29 -20.11 21.77
CA LYS A 41 -1.07 -19.89 21.23
C LYS A 41 -1.26 -18.53 20.56
N MET A 42 -0.64 -17.48 21.10
CA MET A 42 -0.70 -16.14 20.49
C MET A 42 0.03 -16.10 19.15
N ILE A 43 1.21 -16.74 19.06
CA ILE A 43 1.98 -16.85 17.83
C ILE A 43 1.17 -17.60 16.76
N GLU A 44 0.63 -18.77 17.10
CA GLU A 44 -0.21 -19.58 16.19
C GLU A 44 -1.37 -18.75 15.62
N LYS A 45 -2.12 -18.07 16.50
CA LYS A 45 -3.27 -17.26 16.07
C LYS A 45 -2.88 -16.08 15.18
N LEU A 46 -1.76 -15.41 15.49
CA LEU A 46 -1.26 -14.31 14.67
C LEU A 46 -0.73 -14.77 13.33
N GLN A 47 -0.12 -15.97 13.26
CA GLN A 47 0.30 -16.57 11.99
C GLN A 47 -0.91 -16.86 11.10
N THR A 48 -2.00 -17.40 11.66
CA THR A 48 -3.25 -17.59 10.89
C THR A 48 -3.77 -16.28 10.30
N TYR A 49 -3.84 -15.20 11.09
CA TYR A 49 -4.29 -13.90 10.57
C TYR A 49 -3.29 -13.28 9.58
N GLN A 50 -1.99 -13.50 9.75
CA GLN A 50 -1.00 -13.07 8.78
C GLN A 50 -1.21 -13.78 7.44
N ASP A 51 -1.45 -15.08 7.44
CA ASP A 51 -1.67 -15.87 6.23
C ASP A 51 -2.95 -15.44 5.50
N GLU A 52 -4.02 -15.13 6.26
CA GLU A 52 -5.25 -14.55 5.70
C GLU A 52 -5.00 -13.15 5.11
N ALA A 53 -4.25 -12.30 5.82
CA ALA A 53 -3.92 -10.95 5.34
C ALA A 53 -3.03 -10.98 4.08
N LEU A 54 -2.11 -11.93 3.97
CA LEU A 54 -1.27 -12.13 2.78
C LEU A 54 -2.08 -12.58 1.55
N LYS A 55 -3.23 -13.22 1.74
CA LYS A 55 -4.16 -13.60 0.67
C LYS A 55 -5.11 -12.46 0.28
N CYS A 56 -5.23 -11.41 1.10
CA CYS A 56 -6.08 -10.27 0.83
C CYS A 56 -5.39 -9.29 -0.14
N GLU A 57 -5.80 -9.31 -1.42
CA GLU A 57 -5.23 -8.43 -2.46
C GLU A 57 -5.26 -6.95 -2.05
N THR A 58 -6.32 -6.48 -1.38
CA THR A 58 -6.44 -5.10 -0.91
C THR A 58 -5.38 -4.73 0.12
N LEU A 59 -5.11 -5.60 1.09
CA LEU A 59 -4.08 -5.37 2.11
C LEU A 59 -2.68 -5.43 1.50
N VAL A 60 -2.45 -6.39 0.61
CA VAL A 60 -1.19 -6.51 -0.14
C VAL A 60 -0.96 -5.27 -1.01
N MET A 61 -1.96 -4.79 -1.74
CA MET A 61 -1.84 -3.58 -2.56
C MET A 61 -1.67 -2.32 -1.71
N ALA A 62 -2.46 -2.12 -0.66
CA ALA A 62 -2.31 -0.99 0.26
C ALA A 62 -0.90 -0.96 0.86
N LYS A 63 -0.36 -2.14 1.14
CA LYS A 63 0.99 -2.31 1.63
C LYS A 63 2.05 -1.97 0.60
N ILE A 64 1.94 -2.55 -0.60
CA ILE A 64 2.91 -2.35 -1.68
C ILE A 64 2.94 -0.89 -2.06
N LEU A 65 1.83 -0.18 -2.12
CA LEU A 65 1.78 1.23 -2.51
C LEU A 65 2.42 2.17 -1.46
N HIS A 66 2.73 1.67 -0.27
CA HIS A 66 3.31 2.47 0.82
C HIS A 66 4.80 2.77 0.61
N PRO A 67 5.23 4.06 0.64
CA PRO A 67 6.53 4.51 0.19
C PRO A 67 7.65 3.97 1.08
N SER A 68 7.42 3.85 2.38
CA SER A 68 8.41 3.31 3.32
C SER A 68 8.65 1.81 3.19
N PHE A 69 7.77 1.08 2.51
CA PHE A 69 7.79 -0.38 2.55
C PHE A 69 7.95 -1.02 1.17
N ARG A 70 7.04 -0.66 0.26
CA ARG A 70 7.00 -1.16 -1.11
C ARG A 70 7.09 -2.69 -1.21
N LEU A 71 7.60 -3.18 -2.34
CA LEU A 71 7.92 -4.60 -2.51
C LEU A 71 9.07 -5.07 -1.60
N ASN A 72 9.91 -4.14 -1.12
CA ASN A 72 11.08 -4.46 -0.32
C ASN A 72 10.71 -5.13 1.02
N LEU A 73 9.53 -4.82 1.58
CA LEU A 73 9.09 -5.55 2.77
C LEU A 73 8.73 -6.99 2.44
N PHE A 74 8.09 -7.27 1.30
CA PHE A 74 7.76 -8.65 0.94
C PHE A 74 9.02 -9.47 0.68
N THR A 75 10.02 -8.92 -0.01
CA THR A 75 11.28 -9.63 -0.24
C THR A 75 12.01 -9.97 1.05
N HIS A 76 11.92 -9.12 2.07
CA HIS A 76 12.57 -9.35 3.36
C HIS A 76 11.76 -10.23 4.32
N CYS A 77 10.45 -9.99 4.44
CA CYS A 77 9.60 -10.62 5.45
C CYS A 77 8.87 -11.87 4.95
N TRP A 78 8.56 -11.94 3.65
CA TRP A 78 7.77 -13.03 3.03
C TRP A 78 8.26 -13.33 1.61
N PRO A 79 9.48 -13.87 1.44
CA PRO A 79 10.08 -14.08 0.13
C PRO A 79 9.22 -14.98 -0.77
N GLU A 80 8.53 -15.97 -0.20
CA GLU A 80 7.62 -16.87 -0.92
C GLU A 80 6.42 -16.15 -1.54
N SER A 81 5.98 -15.04 -0.93
CA SER A 81 4.86 -14.23 -1.40
C SER A 81 5.30 -13.02 -2.24
N ALA A 82 6.60 -12.76 -2.35
CA ALA A 82 7.12 -11.56 -3.03
C ALA A 82 6.81 -11.56 -4.53
N ASP A 83 6.93 -12.70 -5.20
CA ASP A 83 6.58 -12.84 -6.62
C ASP A 83 5.09 -12.66 -6.86
N MET A 84 4.24 -13.16 -5.96
CA MET A 84 2.79 -12.97 -6.03
C MET A 84 2.44 -11.49 -5.89
N ALA A 85 3.00 -10.82 -4.88
CA ALA A 85 2.84 -9.39 -4.65
C ALA A 85 3.27 -8.55 -5.87
N LYS A 86 4.39 -8.90 -6.50
CA LYS A 86 4.87 -8.23 -7.72
C LYS A 86 3.91 -8.43 -8.90
N LYS A 87 3.47 -9.67 -9.15
CA LYS A 87 2.49 -9.97 -10.21
C LYS A 87 1.16 -9.26 -10.00
N LEU A 88 0.72 -9.13 -8.75
CA LEU A 88 -0.48 -8.39 -8.39
C LEU A 88 -0.34 -6.90 -8.74
N LEU A 89 0.79 -6.28 -8.38
CA LEU A 89 1.10 -4.90 -8.74
C LEU A 89 1.08 -4.69 -10.27
N GLU A 90 1.78 -5.55 -11.01
CA GLU A 90 1.83 -5.51 -12.47
C GLU A 90 0.43 -5.63 -13.10
N ARG A 91 -0.42 -6.52 -12.57
CA ARG A 91 -1.80 -6.71 -13.04
C ARG A 91 -2.63 -5.44 -12.84
N HIS A 92 -2.58 -4.84 -11.65
CA HIS A 92 -3.31 -3.61 -11.37
C HIS A 92 -2.80 -2.43 -12.19
N PHE A 93 -1.49 -2.35 -12.43
CA PHE A 93 -0.89 -1.32 -13.28
C PHE A 93 -1.38 -1.44 -14.73
N LYS A 94 -1.30 -2.63 -15.34
CA LYS A 94 -1.81 -2.87 -16.71
C LYS A 94 -3.29 -2.52 -16.84
N LYS A 95 -4.11 -2.90 -15.86
CA LYS A 95 -5.54 -2.56 -15.84
C LYS A 95 -5.77 -1.05 -15.82
N ARG A 96 -4.96 -0.30 -15.07
CA ARG A 96 -5.01 1.17 -15.05
C ARG A 96 -4.60 1.75 -16.40
N ASP A 97 -3.53 1.25 -17.01
CA ASP A 97 -3.06 1.73 -18.32
C ASP A 97 -4.11 1.55 -19.41
N GLU A 98 -4.77 0.38 -19.44
CA GLU A 98 -5.86 0.10 -20.38
C GLU A 98 -7.04 1.07 -20.20
N LEU A 99 -7.42 1.38 -18.96
CA LEU A 99 -8.48 2.35 -18.66
C LEU A 99 -8.09 3.77 -19.10
N LEU A 100 -6.83 4.16 -18.88
CA LEU A 100 -6.33 5.46 -19.33
C LEU A 100 -6.29 5.56 -20.85
N ARG A 101 -5.91 4.48 -21.55
CA ARG A 101 -5.90 4.44 -23.01
C ARG A 101 -7.31 4.58 -23.59
N LYS A 102 -8.28 3.81 -23.07
CA LYS A 102 -9.69 3.92 -23.45
C LYS A 102 -10.23 5.33 -23.25
N LYS A 103 -9.94 5.96 -22.10
CA LYS A 103 -10.35 7.34 -21.83
C LYS A 103 -9.76 8.35 -22.82
N LYS A 104 -8.52 8.15 -23.29
CA LYS A 104 -7.90 8.99 -24.32
C LYS A 104 -8.59 8.80 -25.69
N GLU A 105 -9.00 7.58 -26.02
CA GLU A 105 -9.75 7.26 -27.24
C GLU A 105 -11.16 7.88 -27.22
N ASP A 106 -11.90 7.73 -26.12
CA ASP A 106 -13.24 8.31 -25.92
C ASP A 106 -13.22 9.85 -25.96
N ASN A 107 -12.17 10.47 -25.43
CA ASN A 107 -11.99 11.92 -25.47
C ASN A 107 -11.60 12.44 -26.87
N ASN A 108 -10.94 11.64 -27.70
CA ASN A 108 -10.59 12.03 -29.07
C ASN A 108 -11.81 12.03 -30.01
N GLU A 109 -12.91 11.35 -29.66
CA GLU A 109 -14.18 11.43 -30.38
C GLU A 109 -15.00 12.68 -30.02
N ILE A 110 -14.68 13.36 -28.90
CA ILE A 110 -15.35 14.58 -28.42
C ILE A 110 -14.36 15.75 -28.43
N SER A 111 -14.24 16.42 -29.58
CA SER A 111 -13.63 17.75 -29.84
C SER A 111 -12.33 17.79 -30.65
N GLN A 112 -12.49 18.19 -31.91
CA GLN A 112 -11.67 19.27 -32.44
C GLN A 112 -11.98 20.56 -31.64
N LYS A 113 -11.27 20.79 -30.52
CA LYS A 113 -11.28 22.13 -29.90
C LYS A 113 -9.94 22.41 -29.20
N LYS A 114 -9.31 23.48 -29.70
CA LYS A 114 -8.20 24.35 -29.27
C LYS A 114 -7.43 23.99 -27.96
N PRO A 115 -6.08 24.13 -27.94
CA PRO A 115 -5.25 23.78 -26.78
C PRO A 115 -5.69 24.53 -25.51
N GLU A 116 -5.97 23.77 -24.45
CA GLU A 116 -6.33 24.30 -23.14
C GLU A 116 -5.08 24.83 -22.42
N THR A 117 -5.18 26.09 -22.01
CA THR A 117 -4.24 26.78 -21.13
C THR A 117 -4.26 26.16 -19.74
N VAL A 118 -3.08 25.89 -19.18
CA VAL A 118 -2.85 25.42 -17.80
C VAL A 118 -3.59 26.35 -16.82
N ASP A 119 -4.51 25.80 -16.05
CA ASP A 119 -5.27 26.50 -15.01
C ASP A 119 -4.49 26.44 -13.69
N GLU A 120 -3.82 27.54 -13.35
CA GLU A 120 -2.97 27.66 -12.15
C GLU A 120 -3.75 27.53 -10.83
N ASP A 121 -5.08 27.69 -10.85
CA ASP A 121 -5.95 27.55 -9.67
C ASP A 121 -6.41 26.11 -9.43
N ASN A 122 -6.20 25.22 -10.39
CA ASN A 122 -6.56 23.82 -10.27
C ASN A 122 -5.53 23.06 -9.42
N ILE A 123 -5.85 22.91 -8.14
CA ILE A 123 -5.01 22.21 -7.14
C ILE A 123 -4.64 20.77 -7.54
N PHE A 124 -5.32 20.14 -8.51
CA PHE A 124 -4.97 18.82 -9.03
C PHE A 124 -3.84 18.86 -10.06
N GLU A 125 -3.63 19.97 -10.76
CA GLU A 125 -2.53 20.15 -11.72
C GLU A 125 -1.16 20.25 -11.04
N LEU A 126 -1.12 20.74 -9.80
CA LEU A 126 0.08 20.74 -8.95
C LEU A 126 0.65 19.34 -8.68
N PHE A 127 -0.15 18.28 -8.88
CA PHE A 127 0.23 16.88 -8.65
C PHE A 127 0.67 16.14 -9.91
N ASN A 128 0.60 16.79 -11.07
CA ASN A 128 1.22 16.28 -12.27
C ASN A 128 2.73 16.49 -12.15
N ALA A 129 3.44 15.53 -11.53
CA ALA A 129 4.89 15.47 -11.66
C ALA A 129 5.24 15.47 -13.16
N ALA A 130 6.38 16.09 -13.54
CA ALA A 130 6.87 16.10 -14.91
C ALA A 130 6.67 14.71 -15.52
N LYS A 131 5.96 14.62 -16.66
CA LYS A 131 5.57 13.36 -17.31
C LYS A 131 6.77 12.41 -17.36
N ILE A 132 6.90 11.55 -16.36
CA ILE A 132 7.66 10.32 -16.50
C ILE A 132 6.92 9.62 -17.63
N GLU A 133 7.64 9.25 -18.68
CA GLU A 133 7.07 8.48 -19.78
C GLU A 133 6.26 7.34 -19.15
N GLU A 134 4.94 7.29 -19.37
CA GLU A 134 4.01 6.39 -18.65
C GLU A 134 4.54 4.92 -18.68
N SER A 135 5.26 4.55 -19.73
CA SER A 135 5.94 3.27 -19.94
C SER A 135 7.05 2.93 -18.92
N LYS A 136 7.61 3.92 -18.23
CA LYS A 136 8.75 3.75 -17.29
C LYS A 136 8.34 3.85 -15.81
N GLU A 137 7.09 4.21 -15.51
CA GLU A 137 6.61 4.44 -14.13
C GLU A 137 6.78 3.18 -13.25
N LEU A 138 6.31 2.03 -13.73
CA LEU A 138 6.41 0.77 -13.01
C LEU A 138 7.88 0.35 -12.79
N GLU A 139 8.75 0.58 -13.77
CA GLU A 139 10.17 0.29 -13.62
C GLU A 139 10.84 1.18 -12.58
N VAL A 140 10.54 2.49 -12.60
CA VAL A 140 11.04 3.46 -11.61
C VAL A 140 10.61 3.04 -10.20
N TYR A 141 9.36 2.60 -10.05
CA TYR A 141 8.82 2.11 -8.79
C TYR A 141 9.51 0.84 -8.29
N VAL A 142 9.59 -0.18 -9.13
CA VAL A 142 10.19 -1.49 -8.79
C VAL A 142 11.68 -1.34 -8.48
N LYS A 143 12.40 -0.49 -9.22
CA LYS A 143 13.83 -0.21 -9.00
C LYS A 143 14.08 0.74 -7.82
N ASN A 144 13.04 1.24 -7.16
CA ASN A 144 13.13 2.25 -6.09
C ASN A 144 13.95 3.48 -6.52
N MET A 145 13.77 3.94 -7.76
CA MET A 145 14.50 5.09 -8.33
C MET A 145 13.82 6.43 -8.02
N ASP A 146 12.57 6.40 -7.57
CA ASP A 146 11.77 7.50 -7.04
C ASP A 146 12.10 7.83 -5.57
N ARG A 147 13.38 7.74 -5.16
CA ARG A 147 13.78 7.80 -3.75
C ARG A 147 13.34 9.11 -3.09
N LEU A 148 12.41 8.98 -2.14
CA LEU A 148 12.49 9.71 -0.88
C LEU A 148 13.68 9.19 -0.09
N THR A 149 14.52 10.10 0.42
CA THR A 149 15.55 9.78 1.41
C THR A 149 14.90 9.08 2.60
N GLY A 150 15.49 7.97 3.05
CA GLY A 150 14.86 7.00 3.96
C GLY A 150 14.38 7.57 5.31
N PRO A 151 13.75 6.73 6.15
CA PRO A 151 13.00 7.14 7.36
C PRO A 151 13.84 7.75 8.49
N SER A 152 15.12 8.02 8.26
CA SER A 152 16.05 8.56 9.25
C SER A 152 16.56 9.94 8.85
N THR A 153 15.67 10.92 8.76
CA THR A 153 16.03 12.33 8.98
C THR A 153 14.83 13.01 9.60
N LYS A 154 15.07 13.95 10.51
CA LYS A 154 14.07 14.58 11.40
C LYS A 154 13.10 15.53 10.67
N ASP A 155 12.92 15.38 9.36
CA ASP A 155 12.04 16.21 8.55
C ASP A 155 10.76 15.44 8.21
N GLN A 156 9.72 15.70 9.00
CA GLN A 156 8.35 15.30 8.68
C GLN A 156 7.79 15.99 7.43
N ASP A 157 8.52 16.95 6.86
CA ASP A 157 8.15 17.71 5.65
C ASP A 157 8.48 16.99 4.33
N GLY A 158 9.27 15.90 4.36
CA GLY A 158 9.62 15.13 3.16
C GLY A 158 8.59 14.08 2.73
N LEU A 159 7.48 13.91 3.46
CA LEU A 159 6.44 12.94 3.09
C LEU A 159 5.66 13.46 1.87
N LEU A 160 5.76 12.76 0.74
CA LEU A 160 5.07 13.07 -0.52
C LEU A 160 3.65 13.57 -0.27
N ILE A 161 3.32 14.77 -0.78
CA ILE A 161 2.02 15.43 -0.63
C ILE A 161 0.87 14.54 -1.18
N TRP A 162 1.18 13.63 -2.12
CA TRP A 162 0.25 12.59 -2.60
C TRP A 162 -0.21 11.62 -1.49
N TRP A 163 0.65 11.30 -0.52
CA TRP A 163 0.31 10.45 0.63
C TRP A 163 -0.64 11.12 1.61
N LYS A 164 -0.51 12.43 1.84
CA LYS A 164 -1.50 13.20 2.63
C LYS A 164 -2.91 13.18 1.99
N ARG A 165 -3.01 12.99 0.66
CA ARG A 165 -4.28 12.94 -0.10
C ARG A 165 -4.88 11.54 -0.27
N ASN A 166 -4.08 10.48 -0.33
CA ASN A 166 -4.61 9.11 -0.52
C ASN A 166 -5.34 8.56 0.71
N VAL A 167 -5.11 9.16 1.90
CA VAL A 167 -5.90 8.92 3.11
C VAL A 167 -7.40 9.12 2.84
N SER A 168 -7.76 10.16 2.09
CA SER A 168 -9.15 10.51 1.76
C SER A 168 -9.74 9.65 0.62
N PHE A 169 -8.90 9.00 -0.19
CA PHE A 169 -9.35 8.05 -1.22
C PHE A 169 -9.68 6.68 -0.61
N LEU A 170 -8.87 6.23 0.36
CA LEU A 170 -9.15 5.01 1.12
C LEU A 170 -10.39 5.15 2.03
N GLN A 171 -10.67 6.35 2.56
CA GLN A 171 -11.92 6.66 3.30
C GLN A 171 -13.19 6.62 2.44
N ARG A 172 -13.09 6.81 1.11
CA ARG A 172 -14.25 6.74 0.20
C ARG A 172 -14.62 5.32 -0.23
N LEU A 173 -13.71 4.37 -0.09
CA LEU A 173 -14.00 2.96 -0.38
C LEU A 173 -14.71 2.26 0.79
N THR A 174 -14.72 2.85 1.98
CA THR A 174 -15.42 2.35 3.17
C THR A 174 -16.79 3.00 3.40
N SER A 175 -17.15 4.02 2.63
CA SER A 175 -18.48 4.65 2.64
C SER A 175 -19.39 4.02 1.58
N ALA A 176 -19.64 2.71 1.71
CA ALA A 176 -20.84 2.12 1.12
C ALA A 176 -22.05 2.52 1.99
N PRO A 177 -23.20 2.93 1.41
CA PRO A 177 -24.38 3.25 2.20
C PRO A 177 -24.89 1.98 2.89
N VAL A 178 -25.15 2.10 4.19
CA VAL A 178 -25.92 1.14 4.96
C VAL A 178 -27.29 1.01 4.28
N VAL A 179 -27.57 -0.14 3.69
CA VAL A 179 -28.93 -0.50 3.29
C VAL A 179 -29.67 -0.78 4.59
N GLU A 180 -30.50 0.19 5.02
CA GLU A 180 -31.49 -0.04 6.07
C GLU A 180 -32.46 -1.12 5.61
N VAL A 181 -32.45 -2.25 6.33
CA VAL A 181 -33.48 -3.27 6.22
C VAL A 181 -34.54 -2.90 7.25
N ALA A 182 -35.70 -2.46 6.76
CA ALA A 182 -36.95 -2.38 7.50
C ALA A 182 -37.63 -3.76 7.58
#